data_AF-A0A3Q3KWA7-F1
#
_entry.id   AF-A0A3Q3KWA7-F1
#
_cell.length_a   1.000
_cell.length_b   1.000
_cell.length_c   1.000
_cell.angle_alpha   90.00
_cell.angle_beta   90.00
_cell.angle_gamma   90.00
#
_symmetry.space_group_name_H-M   'P 1'
#
loop_
_entity.id
_entity.type
_entity.pdbx_description
1 polymer ?
#
loop_
_entity_poly.entity_id
_entity_poly.type
_entity_poly.pdbx_seq_one_letter_code
_entity_poly.pdbx_strand_id
1 'polypeptide(L)'
;MIWENKSNIIAMMTLEIERGRIKCHKYWPEKLDIPLDTGRYQLHLENQQYLDYFHIKVIRMLEIEVREDKGVPAYGFTQWPDHGVPHCSEQLVRFIRYLRAVHNKGPIVVHCSAGIGRTGVLICTDIILSLIEKDLPVSESPSVIFTNTFIIALSHI
;
A
#
# COMPACT_ATOMS: atom_id res chain seq x y z
N MET A 1 12.09 -7.43 -2.59
CA MET A 1 11.54 -6.11 -3.01
C MET A 1 11.34 -5.12 -1.87
N ILE A 2 10.45 -5.35 -0.89
CA ILE A 2 10.19 -4.38 0.21
C ILE A 2 11.48 -4.03 0.96
N TRP A 3 12.30 -5.03 1.28
CA TRP A 3 13.59 -4.85 1.93
C TRP A 3 14.56 -4.02 1.08
N GLU A 4 14.88 -4.53 -0.11
CA GLU A 4 15.90 -4.01 -1.02
C GLU A 4 15.65 -2.56 -1.43
N ASN A 5 14.39 -2.21 -1.72
CA ASN A 5 14.02 -0.84 -2.11
C ASN A 5 13.82 0.09 -0.92
N LYS A 6 14.08 -0.36 0.31
CA LYS A 6 13.91 0.42 1.54
C LYS A 6 12.51 1.03 1.66
N SER A 7 11.50 0.35 1.12
CA SER A 7 10.08 0.72 1.26
C SER A 7 9.67 0.57 2.72
N ASN A 8 8.99 1.60 3.25
CA ASN A 8 8.53 1.61 4.64
C ASN A 8 7.01 1.61 4.77
N ILE A 9 6.29 1.71 3.65
CA ILE A 9 4.83 1.71 3.62
C ILE A 9 4.35 0.87 2.46
N ILE A 10 3.29 0.09 2.72
CA ILE A 10 2.48 -0.57 1.69
C ILE A 10 1.08 0.05 1.69
N ALA A 11 0.56 0.42 0.52
CA ALA A 11 -0.82 0.83 0.30
C ALA A 11 -1.52 -0.26 -0.54
N MET A 12 -2.43 -1.00 0.12
CA MET A 12 -3.22 -2.07 -0.47
C MET A 12 -4.60 -1.53 -0.86
N MET A 13 -4.89 -1.53 -2.16
CA MET A 13 -6.12 -0.97 -2.74
C MET A 13 -7.07 -2.07 -3.22
N THR A 14 -7.13 -3.19 -2.50
CA THR A 14 -8.02 -4.32 -2.77
C THR A 14 -8.29 -5.09 -1.47
N LEU A 15 -9.41 -5.80 -1.40
CA LEU A 15 -9.58 -6.86 -0.40
C LEU A 15 -8.87 -8.13 -0.87
N GLU A 16 -8.65 -9.10 0.03
CA GLU A 16 -8.07 -10.40 -0.34
C GLU A 16 -9.02 -11.19 -1.26
N ILE A 17 -10.31 -11.13 -0.96
CA ILE A 17 -11.37 -11.81 -1.69
C ILE A 17 -12.48 -10.81 -2.00
N GLU A 18 -12.91 -10.79 -3.26
CA GLU A 18 -14.04 -9.99 -3.71
C GLU A 18 -14.97 -10.86 -4.56
N ARG A 19 -16.27 -10.88 -4.20
CA ARG A 19 -17.29 -11.69 -4.89
C ARG A 19 -16.86 -13.16 -5.07
N GLY A 20 -16.23 -13.74 -4.05
CA GLY A 20 -15.75 -15.13 -4.06
C GLY A 20 -14.48 -15.38 -4.88
N ARG A 21 -13.84 -14.35 -5.44
CA ARG A 21 -12.58 -14.48 -6.20
C ARG A 21 -11.43 -13.90 -5.40
N ILE A 22 -10.32 -14.63 -5.36
CA ILE A 22 -9.07 -14.14 -4.79
C ILE A 22 -8.57 -12.96 -5.65
N LYS A 23 -8.26 -11.85 -4.99
CA LYS A 23 -7.68 -10.64 -5.59
C LYS A 23 -6.25 -10.41 -5.13
N CYS A 24 -5.94 -10.79 -3.90
CA CYS A 24 -4.62 -10.69 -3.30
C CYS A 24 -4.41 -11.85 -2.32
N HIS A 25 -3.37 -12.65 -2.53
CA HIS A 25 -2.92 -13.60 -1.51
C HIS A 25 -2.39 -12.84 -0.29
N LYS A 26 -2.60 -13.41 0.90
CA LYS A 26 -2.04 -12.85 2.12
C LYS A 26 -0.53 -13.08 2.10
N TYR A 27 0.23 -11.99 2.17
CA TYR A 27 1.70 -12.02 2.25
C TYR A 27 2.22 -11.64 3.65
N TRP A 28 1.33 -11.66 4.65
CA TRP A 28 1.62 -11.31 6.04
C TRP A 28 1.14 -12.42 6.98
N PRO A 29 1.69 -12.51 8.20
CA PRO A 29 1.25 -13.48 9.19
C PRO A 29 -0.17 -13.21 9.66
N GLU A 30 -0.99 -14.26 9.83
CA GLU A 30 -2.39 -14.11 10.24
C GLU A 30 -2.59 -13.88 11.73
N LYS A 31 -1.61 -14.25 12.56
CA LYS A 31 -1.68 -14.19 14.02
C LYS A 31 -0.43 -13.48 14.54
N LEU A 32 -0.61 -12.72 15.63
CA LEU A 32 0.48 -11.96 16.26
C LEU A 32 1.66 -12.85 16.67
N ASP A 33 1.37 -14.06 17.16
CA ASP A 33 2.39 -14.95 17.74
C ASP A 33 2.99 -15.98 16.76
N ILE A 34 2.55 -15.99 15.50
CA ILE A 34 2.99 -16.98 14.52
C ILE A 34 3.69 -16.26 13.37
N PRO A 35 5.03 -16.33 13.26
CA PRO A 35 5.75 -15.69 12.16
C PRO A 35 5.51 -16.41 10.83
N LEU A 36 5.64 -15.66 9.74
CA LEU A 36 5.69 -16.20 8.38
C LEU A 36 7.14 -16.19 7.90
N ASP A 37 7.68 -17.37 7.61
CA ASP A 37 9.03 -17.54 7.08
C ASP A 37 9.02 -17.51 5.55
N THR A 38 9.86 -16.67 4.95
CA THR A 38 10.06 -16.56 3.50
C THR A 38 11.47 -17.01 3.08
N GLY A 39 12.16 -17.78 3.90
CA GLY A 39 13.54 -18.22 3.73
C GLY A 39 14.55 -17.18 4.19
N ARG A 40 14.64 -16.04 3.49
CA ARG A 40 15.59 -14.96 3.83
C ARG A 40 15.04 -13.99 4.89
N TYR A 41 13.72 -13.86 4.95
CA TYR A 41 13.05 -12.93 5.85
C TYR A 41 12.06 -13.68 6.73
N GLN A 42 11.95 -13.21 7.97
CA GLN A 42 10.89 -13.64 8.89
C GLN A 42 9.95 -12.46 9.14
N LEU A 43 8.67 -12.66 8.87
CA LEU A 43 7.63 -11.65 9.03
C LEU A 43 6.86 -11.90 10.32
N HIS A 44 6.62 -10.83 11.08
CA HIS A 44 5.83 -10.84 12.31
C HIS A 44 4.72 -9.79 12.18
N LEU A 45 3.50 -10.14 12.59
CA LEU A 45 2.43 -9.16 12.69
C LEU A 45 2.49 -8.57 14.11
N GLU A 46 2.79 -7.28 14.23
CA GLU A 46 2.94 -6.63 15.54
C GLU A 46 1.66 -5.95 16.01
N ASN A 47 0.88 -5.43 15.07
CA ASN A 47 -0.34 -4.69 15.37
C ASN A 47 -1.31 -4.79 14.19
N GLN A 48 -2.60 -4.78 14.51
CA GLN A 48 -3.66 -4.75 13.52
C GLN A 48 -4.85 -3.92 14.01
N GLN A 49 -5.29 -2.98 13.17
CA GLN A 49 -6.40 -2.09 13.45
C GLN A 49 -7.36 -2.06 12.27
N TYR A 50 -8.66 -2.04 12.57
CA TYR A 50 -9.72 -1.91 11.60
C TYR A 50 -10.42 -0.57 11.84
N LEU A 51 -10.49 0.25 10.80
CA LEU A 51 -11.15 1.55 10.80
C LEU A 51 -12.29 1.52 9.77
N ASP A 52 -13.10 2.58 9.74
CA ASP A 52 -14.34 2.61 8.95
C ASP A 52 -14.16 2.28 7.45
N TYR A 53 -13.08 2.77 6.84
CA TYR A 53 -12.83 2.64 5.40
C TYR A 53 -11.43 2.13 5.03
N PHE A 54 -10.60 1.81 6.03
CA PHE A 54 -9.30 1.18 5.81
C PHE A 54 -8.87 0.38 7.04
N HIS A 55 -7.87 -0.48 6.89
CA HIS A 55 -7.23 -1.17 7.99
C HIS A 55 -5.72 -0.89 8.01
N ILE A 56 -5.10 -1.11 9.15
CA ILE A 56 -3.67 -0.95 9.37
C ILE A 56 -3.13 -2.29 9.87
N LYS A 57 -2.07 -2.80 9.25
CA LYS A 57 -1.29 -3.95 9.72
C LYS A 57 0.16 -3.52 9.84
N VAL A 58 0.73 -3.57 11.04
CA VAL A 58 2.16 -3.30 11.25
C VAL A 58 2.89 -4.63 11.13
N ILE A 59 3.66 -4.79 10.05
CA ILE A 59 4.42 -6.00 9.78
C ILE A 59 5.88 -5.71 10.10
N ARG A 60 6.45 -6.40 11.08
CA ARG A 60 7.89 -6.39 11.31
C ARG A 60 8.55 -7.43 10.44
N MET A 61 9.57 -7.01 9.71
CA MET A 61 10.30 -7.83 8.77
C MET A 61 11.75 -7.93 9.23
N LEU A 62 12.18 -9.13 9.60
CA LEU A 62 13.53 -9.46 10.08
C LEU A 62 14.32 -10.12 8.94
N GLU A 63 15.50 -9.60 8.62
CA GLU A 63 16.47 -10.26 7.74
C GLU A 63 17.37 -11.15 8.59
N ILE A 64 17.38 -12.45 8.29
CA ILE A 64 17.92 -13.48 9.20
C ILE A 64 19.46 -13.45 9.27
N GLU A 65 20.12 -13.14 8.16
CA GLU A 65 21.58 -13.21 8.05
C GLU A 65 22.24 -12.02 8.76
N VAL A 66 21.75 -10.81 8.52
CA VAL A 66 22.30 -9.57 9.09
C VAL A 66 21.65 -9.18 10.42
N ARG A 67 20.54 -9.86 10.80
CA ARG A 67 19.76 -9.61 12.02
C ARG A 67 19.27 -8.17 12.16
N GLU A 68 19.04 -7.51 11.03
CA GLU A 68 18.38 -6.23 10.97
C GLU A 68 16.88 -6.43 10.77
N ASP A 69 16.09 -5.55 11.35
CA ASP A 69 14.65 -5.56 11.20
C ASP A 69 14.10 -4.18 10.84
N LYS A 70 12.90 -4.17 10.29
CA LYS A 70 12.13 -2.94 10.10
C LYS A 70 10.64 -3.19 10.19
N GLY A 71 9.94 -2.21 10.76
CA GLY A 71 8.48 -2.13 10.70
C GLY A 71 8.01 -1.60 9.34
N VAL A 72 7.08 -2.30 8.72
CA VAL A 72 6.45 -1.94 7.44
C VAL A 72 4.94 -1.92 7.66
N PRO A 73 4.35 -0.78 8.03
CA PRO A 73 2.90 -0.63 8.04
C PRO A 73 2.31 -0.80 6.64
N ALA A 74 1.33 -1.69 6.55
CA ALA A 74 0.45 -1.88 5.40
C ALA A 74 -0.91 -1.25 5.71
N TYR A 75 -1.33 -0.32 4.85
CA TYR A 75 -2.61 0.36 4.91
C TYR A 75 -3.52 -0.16 3.82
N GLY A 76 -4.61 -0.84 4.18
CA GLY A 76 -5.52 -1.44 3.23
C GLY A 76 -6.83 -0.68 3.13
N PHE A 77 -7.08 0.01 2.02
CA PHE A 77 -8.35 0.69 1.77
C PHE A 77 -9.44 -0.32 1.41
N THR A 78 -10.57 -0.31 2.13
CA THR A 78 -11.58 -1.37 2.05
C THR A 78 -12.83 -0.99 1.25
N GLN A 79 -13.06 0.30 1.01
CA GLN A 79 -14.29 0.81 0.38
C GLN A 79 -14.14 1.03 -1.14
N TRP A 80 -13.49 0.09 -1.84
CA TRP A 80 -13.29 0.16 -3.29
C TRP A 80 -13.47 -1.22 -3.98
N PRO A 81 -14.66 -1.49 -4.55
CA PRO A 81 -14.93 -2.75 -5.22
C PRO A 81 -14.15 -2.90 -6.54
N ASP A 82 -13.86 -4.14 -6.92
CA ASP A 82 -13.18 -4.48 -8.16
C ASP A 82 -14.02 -4.10 -9.39
N HIS A 83 -13.36 -3.50 -10.38
CA HIS A 83 -13.98 -2.91 -11.57
C HIS A 83 -15.02 -1.80 -11.30
N GLY A 84 -14.94 -1.14 -10.14
CA GLY A 84 -15.75 0.02 -9.80
C GLY A 84 -14.93 1.24 -9.38
N VAL A 85 -15.62 2.21 -8.78
CA VAL A 85 -15.04 3.42 -8.17
C VAL A 85 -15.13 3.31 -6.64
N PRO A 86 -14.35 4.10 -5.87
CA PRO A 86 -14.54 4.16 -4.42
C PRO A 86 -15.98 4.53 -4.08
N HIS A 87 -16.52 3.94 -3.01
CA HIS A 87 -17.88 4.28 -2.56
C HIS A 87 -18.02 5.76 -2.17
N CYS A 88 -16.94 6.37 -1.68
CA CYS A 88 -16.87 7.77 -1.31
C CYS A 88 -15.51 8.36 -1.71
N SER A 89 -15.51 9.38 -2.58
CA SER A 89 -14.30 10.07 -3.03
C SER A 89 -13.60 10.81 -1.88
N GLU A 90 -14.36 11.38 -0.94
CA GLU A 90 -13.80 12.05 0.24
C GLU A 90 -12.98 11.08 1.10
N GLN A 91 -13.44 9.85 1.30
CA GLN A 91 -12.70 8.83 2.05
C GLN A 91 -11.39 8.46 1.37
N LEU A 92 -11.37 8.36 0.03
CA LEU A 92 -10.14 8.15 -0.73
C LEU A 92 -9.16 9.30 -0.53
N VAL A 93 -9.61 10.55 -0.65
CA VAL A 93 -8.75 11.73 -0.44
C VAL A 93 -8.21 11.76 0.99
N ARG A 94 -9.05 11.49 2.00
CA ARG A 94 -8.61 11.39 3.40
C ARG A 94 -7.57 10.28 3.60
N PHE A 95 -7.77 9.13 2.97
CA PHE A 95 -6.80 8.03 3.00
C PHE A 95 -5.45 8.42 2.37
N ILE A 96 -5.45 9.09 1.21
CA ILE A 96 -4.22 9.59 0.56
C ILE A 96 -3.50 10.60 1.46
N ARG A 97 -4.23 11.56 2.05
CA ARG A 97 -3.64 12.53 2.98
C ARG A 97 -3.07 11.87 4.23
N TYR A 98 -3.74 10.83 4.73
CA TYR A 98 -3.23 10.02 5.83
C TYR A 98 -1.91 9.35 5.44
N LEU A 99 -1.86 8.66 4.29
CA LEU A 99 -0.63 8.03 3.77
C LEU A 99 0.53 9.03 3.67
N ARG A 100 0.30 10.24 3.16
CA ARG A 100 1.31 11.31 3.13
C ARG A 100 1.81 11.70 4.51
N ALA A 101 0.91 11.84 5.48
CA ALA A 101 1.25 12.28 6.83
C ALA A 101 2.09 11.25 7.59
N VAL A 102 1.87 9.95 7.34
CA VAL A 102 2.66 8.86 7.96
C VAL A 102 3.88 8.47 7.13
N HIS A 103 3.95 8.88 5.87
CA HIS A 103 5.09 8.63 5.01
C HIS A 103 6.28 9.49 5.44
N ASN A 104 7.45 8.86 5.50
CA ASN A 104 8.68 9.51 5.95
C ASN A 104 9.80 9.36 4.92
N LYS A 105 10.14 8.13 4.55
CA LYS A 105 11.27 7.83 3.67
C LYS A 105 11.02 6.62 2.78
N GLY A 106 11.81 6.51 1.72
CA GLY A 106 11.72 5.42 0.76
C GLY A 106 10.42 5.44 -0.05
N PRO A 107 10.28 4.54 -1.02
CA PRO A 107 9.11 4.49 -1.86
C PRO A 107 7.91 3.86 -1.15
N ILE A 108 6.73 4.43 -1.39
CA ILE A 108 5.46 3.78 -1.05
C ILE A 108 5.23 2.67 -2.09
N VAL A 109 4.90 1.48 -1.61
CA VAL A 109 4.52 0.36 -2.47
C VAL A 109 3.01 0.35 -2.58
N VAL A 110 2.49 0.58 -3.79
CA VAL A 110 1.05 0.59 -4.03
C VAL A 110 0.69 -0.63 -4.86
N HIS A 111 -0.31 -1.39 -4.41
CA HIS A 111 -0.83 -2.51 -5.18
C HIS A 111 -2.36 -2.62 -5.04
N CYS A 112 -2.96 -3.35 -5.98
CA CYS A 112 -4.34 -3.81 -5.89
C CYS A 112 -4.35 -5.31 -6.19
N SER A 113 -5.13 -5.77 -7.18
CA SER A 113 -5.03 -7.12 -7.73
C SER A 113 -4.03 -7.18 -8.90
N ALA A 114 -4.38 -6.61 -10.05
CA ALA A 114 -3.49 -6.55 -11.23
C ALA A 114 -2.44 -5.41 -11.17
N GLY A 115 -2.46 -4.57 -10.13
CA GLY A 115 -1.51 -3.47 -9.95
C GLY A 115 -1.73 -2.25 -10.86
N ILE A 116 -2.79 -2.22 -11.68
CA ILE A 116 -2.98 -1.14 -12.68
C ILE A 116 -4.13 -0.17 -12.33
N GLY A 117 -5.35 -0.66 -12.11
CA GLY A 117 -6.55 0.19 -12.06
C GLY A 117 -6.61 1.08 -10.81
N ARG A 118 -6.95 0.48 -9.67
CA ARG A 118 -7.07 1.19 -8.37
C ARG A 118 -5.74 1.82 -7.94
N THR A 119 -4.64 1.14 -8.24
CA THR A 119 -3.28 1.64 -8.06
C THR A 119 -3.05 2.93 -8.83
N GLY A 120 -3.33 2.94 -10.14
CA GLY A 120 -3.16 4.12 -10.99
C GLY A 120 -4.02 5.30 -10.55
N VAL A 121 -5.28 5.05 -10.16
CA VAL A 121 -6.16 6.12 -9.67
C VAL A 121 -5.66 6.71 -8.35
N LEU A 122 -5.17 5.90 -7.41
CA LEU A 122 -4.56 6.42 -6.18
C LEU A 122 -3.35 7.30 -6.48
N ILE A 123 -2.45 6.82 -7.34
CA ILE A 123 -1.23 7.52 -7.76
C ILE A 123 -1.58 8.84 -8.47
N CYS A 124 -2.50 8.83 -9.44
CA CYS A 124 -2.91 10.03 -10.16
C CYS A 124 -3.59 11.04 -9.23
N THR A 125 -4.46 10.57 -8.33
CA THR A 125 -5.13 11.45 -7.36
C THR A 125 -4.11 12.11 -6.43
N ASP A 126 -3.12 11.35 -5.97
CA ASP A 126 -2.00 11.89 -5.19
C ASP A 126 -1.26 12.99 -5.97
N ILE A 127 -0.84 12.74 -7.21
CA ILE A 127 -0.17 13.75 -8.05
C ILE A 127 -1.03 15.01 -8.17
N ILE A 128 -2.31 14.87 -8.53
CA ILE A 128 -3.22 16.00 -8.71
C ILE A 128 -3.35 16.81 -7.41
N LEU A 129 -3.49 16.16 -6.26
CA LEU A 129 -3.53 16.84 -4.96
C LEU A 129 -2.24 17.60 -4.67
N SER A 130 -1.07 17.04 -5.03
CA SER A 130 0.24 17.70 -4.86
C SER A 130 0.39 18.92 -5.77
N LEU A 131 -0.11 18.85 -7.00
CA LEU A 131 -0.12 19.98 -7.93
C LEU A 131 -1.02 21.11 -7.41
N ILE A 132 -2.25 20.77 -6.97
CA ILE A 132 -3.19 21.75 -6.40
C ILE A 132 -2.61 22.41 -5.15
N GLU A 133 -2.01 21.64 -4.23
CA GLU A 133 -1.39 22.18 -3.00
C GLU A 133 -0.22 23.13 -3.29
N LYS A 134 0.40 23.01 -4.46
CA LYS A 134 1.51 23.86 -4.92
C LYS A 134 1.09 24.97 -5.88
N ASP A 135 -0.23 25.12 -6.12
CA ASP A 135 -0.79 26.05 -7.10
C ASP A 135 -0.21 25.86 -8.52
N LEU A 136 0.05 24.60 -8.89
CA LEU A 136 0.56 24.21 -10.20
C LEU A 136 -0.57 23.74 -11.13
N PRO A 137 -0.49 24.01 -12.44
CA PRO A 137 -1.50 23.59 -13.39
C PRO A 137 -1.55 22.05 -13.53
N VAL A 138 -2.76 21.49 -13.53
CA VAL A 138 -2.99 20.05 -13.72
C VAL A 138 -2.73 19.60 -15.18
N SER A 139 -2.65 20.54 -16.13
CA SER A 139 -2.51 20.27 -17.56
C SER A 139 -1.08 20.01 -18.04
N GLU A 140 -0.06 20.22 -17.21
CA GLU A 140 1.30 19.84 -17.59
C GLU A 140 1.49 18.32 -17.42
N SER A 141 1.82 17.66 -18.53
CA SER A 141 2.18 16.23 -18.62
C SER A 141 3.04 15.81 -17.42
N PRO A 142 2.81 14.64 -16.80
CA PRO A 142 3.42 14.25 -15.52
C PRO A 142 4.88 13.83 -15.71
N SER A 143 5.75 14.74 -16.13
CA SER A 143 7.19 14.70 -15.82
C SER A 143 7.44 15.11 -14.36
N VAL A 144 6.40 15.60 -13.67
CA VAL A 144 6.44 16.03 -12.27
C VAL A 144 5.93 14.90 -11.36
N ILE A 145 6.92 14.20 -10.78
CA ILE A 145 6.87 13.55 -9.46
C ILE A 145 6.19 12.18 -9.40
N PHE A 146 6.98 11.14 -9.71
CA PHE A 146 7.27 10.10 -8.72
C PHE A 146 8.74 9.73 -8.84
N THR A 147 9.58 10.26 -7.95
CA THR A 147 10.92 9.71 -7.76
C THR A 147 10.91 8.45 -6.92
N ASN A 148 9.80 8.05 -6.27
CA ASN A 148 9.79 6.94 -5.31
C ASN A 148 8.41 6.26 -5.14
N THR A 149 7.83 5.63 -6.16
CA THR A 149 6.71 4.68 -5.95
C THR A 149 6.88 3.46 -6.82
N PHE A 150 6.78 2.27 -6.21
CA PHE A 150 6.84 0.99 -6.92
C PHE A 150 5.41 0.45 -7.07
N ILE A 151 5.04 0.14 -8.31
CA ILE A 151 3.80 -0.55 -8.64
C ILE A 151 4.08 -2.05 -8.68
N ILE A 152 3.34 -2.84 -7.89
CA ILE A 152 3.38 -4.30 -7.96
C ILE A 152 2.05 -4.82 -8.49
N ALA A 153 2.10 -5.64 -9.53
CA ALA A 153 1.01 -6.54 -9.89
C ALA A 153 1.17 -7.84 -9.10
N LEU A 154 0.21 -8.15 -8.21
CA LEU A 154 0.25 -9.37 -7.37
C LEU A 154 -0.46 -10.57 -8.03
N SER A 155 -0.86 -10.46 -9.30
CA SER A 155 -1.72 -11.47 -9.95
C SER A 155 -1.02 -12.79 -10.32
N HIS A 156 0.29 -12.94 -10.05
CA HIS A 156 1.07 -14.14 -10.45
C HIS A 156 2.08 -14.64 -9.40
N ILE A 157 1.88 -14.33 -8.12
CA ILE A 157 2.61 -14.99 -7.02
C ILE A 157 1.69 -16.00 -6.34
#